data_AF-A0A383A224-F1
#
_entry.id   AF-A0A383A224-F1
#
_cell.length_a   1.000
_cell.length_b   1.000
_cell.length_c   1.000
_cell.angle_alpha   90.00
_cell.angle_beta   90.00
_cell.angle_gamma   90.00
#
_symmetry.space_group_name_H-M   'P 1'
#
loop_
_entity.id
_entity.type
_entity.pdbx_description
1 polymer ?
#
loop_
_entity_poly.entity_id
_entity_poly.type
_entity_poly.pdbx_seq_one_letter_code
_entity_poly.pdbx_strand_id
1 'polypeptide(L)'
;MEIRRQHFPDTIRFHNPGLRRHRTSEITCQQPEEFVSISLTGTHCALNCKHCGTHVLRGMNDLSRTPQSLFELCSKLAEKGTRGILISGGCDRQGRVPILTHLPDLIKIRKVLGMTIWIHPGLPDEETTKGLVELD
;
A
#
# COMPACT_ATOMS: atom_id res chain seq x y z
N MET A 1 9.03 -38.04 0.60
CA MET A 1 8.92 -37.27 -0.66
C MET A 1 7.59 -37.51 -1.39
N GLU A 2 7.01 -38.71 -1.28
CA GLU A 2 5.78 -39.10 -1.98
C GLU A 2 4.54 -38.26 -1.59
N ILE A 3 4.31 -38.07 -0.29
CA ILE A 3 3.22 -37.22 0.23
C ILE A 3 3.34 -35.76 -0.26
N ARG A 4 4.56 -35.21 -0.32
CA ARG A 4 4.78 -33.84 -0.81
C ARG A 4 4.32 -33.70 -2.27
N ARG A 5 4.69 -34.65 -3.13
CA ARG A 5 4.37 -34.64 -4.56
C ARG A 5 2.90 -34.92 -4.85
N GLN A 6 2.21 -35.65 -3.96
CA GLN A 6 0.77 -35.85 -4.05
C GLN A 6 -0.03 -34.56 -3.82
N HIS A 7 0.49 -33.64 -3.01
CA HIS A 7 -0.24 -32.42 -2.61
C HIS A 7 0.32 -31.12 -3.20
N PHE A 8 1.57 -31.10 -3.66
CA PHE A 8 2.23 -29.88 -4.13
C PHE A 8 3.04 -30.12 -5.41
N PRO A 9 3.00 -29.20 -6.38
CA PRO A 9 3.83 -29.28 -7.58
C PRO A 9 5.32 -29.17 -7.24
N ASP A 10 6.17 -29.71 -8.12
CA ASP A 10 7.63 -29.55 -8.08
C ASP A 10 8.06 -28.15 -8.57
N THR A 11 7.36 -27.12 -8.09
CA THR A 11 7.60 -25.71 -8.39
C THR A 11 7.66 -24.92 -7.08
N ILE A 12 8.67 -24.05 -6.96
CA ILE A 12 8.79 -23.12 -5.83
C ILE A 12 8.67 -21.71 -6.41
N ARG A 13 7.73 -20.93 -5.88
CA ARG A 13 7.52 -19.53 -6.28
C ARG A 13 8.15 -18.62 -5.23
N PHE A 14 9.10 -17.80 -5.67
CA PHE A 14 9.72 -16.78 -4.83
C PHE A 14 9.08 -15.42 -5.10
N HIS A 15 8.72 -14.70 -4.04
CA HIS A 15 8.22 -13.33 -4.12
C HIS A 15 9.33 -12.39 -3.68
N ASN A 16 9.71 -11.47 -4.56
CA ASN A 16 10.74 -10.49 -4.27
C ASN A 16 10.09 -9.18 -3.80
N PRO A 17 10.36 -8.69 -2.57
CA PRO A 17 9.76 -7.46 -2.09
C PRO A 17 10.29 -6.26 -2.90
N GLY A 18 9.36 -5.50 -3.51
CA GLY A 18 9.68 -4.31 -4.31
C GLY A 18 10.32 -3.15 -3.53
N LEU A 19 10.28 -3.18 -2.20
CA LEU A 19 10.84 -2.15 -1.32
C LEU A 19 12.37 -2.03 -1.42
N ARG A 20 13.07 -3.11 -1.78
CA ARG A 20 14.53 -3.12 -1.91
C ARG A 20 14.93 -3.45 -3.34
N ARG A 21 15.91 -2.70 -3.86
CA ARG A 21 16.53 -3.04 -5.13
C ARG A 21 17.44 -4.25 -4.96
N HIS A 22 17.21 -5.26 -5.79
CA HIS A 22 17.99 -6.49 -5.87
C HIS A 22 18.63 -6.53 -7.26
N ARG A 23 19.95 -6.68 -7.31
CA ARG A 23 20.70 -6.85 -8.56
C ARG A 23 21.41 -8.19 -8.48
N THR A 24 20.79 -9.22 -9.02
CA THR A 24 21.36 -10.58 -9.14
C THR A 24 21.11 -11.09 -10.56
N SER A 25 21.78 -12.18 -10.95
CA SER A 25 21.57 -12.82 -12.26
C SER A 25 20.13 -13.30 -12.46
N GLU A 26 19.44 -13.64 -11.37
CA GLU A 26 18.09 -14.19 -11.36
C GLU A 26 17.00 -13.09 -11.31
N ILE A 27 17.37 -11.88 -10.87
CA ILE A 27 16.46 -10.74 -10.74
C ILE A 27 16.95 -9.62 -11.66
N THR A 28 16.46 -9.65 -12.89
CA THR A 28 16.82 -8.70 -13.97
C THR A 28 15.78 -7.61 -14.19
N CYS A 29 14.54 -7.81 -13.73
CA CYS A 29 13.44 -6.86 -13.84
C CYS A 29 12.94 -6.48 -12.44
N GLN A 30 13.20 -5.24 -12.06
CA GLN A 30 12.44 -4.57 -10.99
C GLN A 30 11.95 -3.27 -11.58
N GLN A 31 10.64 -3.07 -11.57
CA GLN A 31 10.02 -1.78 -11.88
C GLN A 31 9.60 -1.18 -10.53
N PRO A 32 10.42 -0.31 -9.91
CA PRO A 32 10.06 0.33 -8.63
C PRO A 32 8.70 1.03 -8.66
N GLU A 33 8.26 1.42 -9.85
CA GLU A 33 7.02 2.12 -10.10
C GLU A 33 5.81 1.17 -10.21
N GLU A 34 6.00 -0.15 -10.32
CA GLU A 34 4.88 -1.10 -10.44
C GLU A 34 4.02 -1.13 -9.17
N PHE A 35 4.64 -0.92 -8.00
CA PHE A 35 3.95 -0.92 -6.72
C PHE A 35 4.45 0.20 -5.81
N VAL A 36 3.63 1.22 -5.59
CA VAL A 36 4.04 2.45 -4.89
C VAL A 36 3.36 2.59 -3.53
N SER A 37 4.06 3.22 -2.59
CA SER A 37 3.50 3.52 -1.26
C SER A 37 3.01 4.97 -1.21
N ILE A 38 1.83 5.20 -0.65
CA ILE A 38 1.18 6.51 -0.51
C ILE A 38 0.83 6.74 0.95
N SER A 39 1.29 7.86 1.51
CA SER A 39 0.93 8.33 2.84
C SER A 39 -0.20 9.34 2.77
N LEU A 40 -1.32 9.05 3.43
CA LEU A 40 -2.49 9.93 3.52
C LEU A 40 -2.21 11.20 4.32
N THR A 41 -1.26 11.16 5.26
CA THR A 41 -0.93 12.28 6.15
C THR A 41 0.48 12.84 5.92
N GLY A 42 1.14 12.43 4.83
CA GLY A 42 2.54 12.74 4.60
C GLY A 42 3.42 12.17 5.71
N THR A 43 4.20 13.02 6.37
CA THR A 43 5.06 12.61 7.51
C THR A 43 4.46 12.90 8.88
N HIS A 44 3.25 13.49 8.92
CA HIS A 44 2.60 13.84 10.18
C HIS A 44 2.02 12.61 10.87
N CYS A 45 2.41 12.38 12.12
CA CYS A 45 1.92 11.31 12.99
C CYS A 45 1.84 11.82 14.44
N ALA A 46 0.67 11.74 15.06
CA ALA A 46 0.44 12.24 16.41
C ALA A 46 1.16 11.42 17.49
N LEU A 47 1.46 10.15 17.22
CA LEU A 47 2.10 9.26 18.19
C LEU A 47 3.62 9.44 18.29
N ASN A 48 4.28 9.82 17.18
CA ASN A 48 5.74 9.98 17.08
C ASN A 48 6.55 8.92 17.87
N CYS A 49 6.18 7.65 17.72
CA CYS A 49 6.71 6.56 18.53
C CYS A 49 8.24 6.43 18.41
N LYS A 50 8.93 6.06 19.49
CA LYS A 50 10.38 5.77 19.50
C LYS A 50 10.79 4.70 18.48
N HIS A 51 9.87 3.83 18.05
CA HIS A 51 10.12 2.80 17.06
C HIS A 51 10.48 3.38 15.68
N CYS A 52 9.66 4.29 15.15
CA CYS A 52 9.82 4.78 13.78
C CYS A 52 10.17 6.26 13.69
N GLY A 53 9.81 7.09 14.68
CA GLY A 53 10.03 8.55 14.66
C GLY A 53 9.58 9.22 13.35
N THR A 54 8.49 8.72 12.75
CA THR A 54 7.97 9.11 11.42
C THR A 54 8.86 8.83 10.21
N HIS A 55 10.04 8.21 10.39
CA HIS A 55 11.00 7.96 9.31
C HIS A 55 10.45 7.05 8.19
N VAL A 56 9.59 6.08 8.53
CA VAL A 56 8.96 5.18 7.55
C VAL A 56 8.11 5.94 6.53
N LEU A 57 7.43 7.01 6.96
CA LEU A 57 6.54 7.79 6.10
C LEU A 57 7.28 8.67 5.10
N ARG A 58 8.56 8.98 5.34
CA ARG A 58 9.35 9.92 4.50
C ARG A 58 9.60 9.40 3.09
N GLY A 59 9.61 8.08 2.89
CA GLY A 59 9.80 7.45 1.58
C GLY A 59 8.52 7.25 0.78
N MET A 60 7.36 7.63 1.33
CA MET A 60 6.06 7.43 0.69
C MET A 60 5.65 8.67 -0.12
N ASN A 61 4.82 8.47 -1.14
CA ASN A 61 4.18 9.58 -1.85
C ASN A 61 3.23 10.32 -0.90
N ASP A 62 3.44 11.61 -0.72
CA ASP A 62 2.70 12.45 0.22
C ASP A 62 1.40 12.97 -0.42
N LEU A 63 0.26 12.42 -0.02
CA LEU A 63 -1.06 12.91 -0.45
C LEU A 63 -1.43 14.23 0.25
N SER A 64 -0.98 14.46 1.49
CA SER A 64 -1.37 15.64 2.28
C SER A 64 -0.90 16.97 1.69
N ARG A 65 0.14 16.93 0.84
CA ARG A 65 0.70 18.11 0.17
C ARG A 65 0.15 18.34 -1.24
N THR A 66 -0.66 17.42 -1.76
CA THR A 66 -1.19 17.54 -3.11
C THR A 66 -2.61 18.13 -3.06
N PRO A 67 -2.96 19.09 -3.93
CA PRO A 67 -4.32 19.62 -4.02
C PRO A 67 -5.31 18.62 -4.67
N GLN A 68 -4.81 17.46 -5.10
CA GLN A 68 -5.52 16.44 -5.85
C GLN A 68 -6.14 15.38 -4.94
N SER A 69 -7.19 14.72 -5.43
CA SER A 69 -7.76 13.56 -4.73
C SER A 69 -6.85 12.32 -4.82
N LEU A 70 -7.11 11.31 -3.99
CA LEU A 70 -6.36 10.05 -4.05
C LEU A 70 -6.58 9.35 -5.39
N PHE A 71 -7.79 9.43 -5.93
CA PHE A 71 -8.11 8.87 -7.26
C PHE A 71 -7.31 9.54 -8.38
N GLU A 72 -7.18 10.88 -8.37
CA GLU A 72 -6.41 11.61 -9.39
C GLU A 72 -4.92 11.26 -9.34
N LEU A 73 -4.36 11.18 -8.12
CA LEU A 73 -2.98 10.74 -7.92
C LEU A 73 -2.77 9.33 -8.49
N CYS A 74 -3.65 8.40 -8.14
CA CYS A 74 -3.56 7.01 -8.61
C CYS A 74 -3.78 6.89 -10.12
N SER A 75 -4.63 7.71 -10.73
CA SER A 75 -4.82 7.72 -12.19
C SER A 75 -3.52 8.10 -12.91
N LYS A 76 -2.83 9.16 -12.46
CA LYS A 76 -1.52 9.56 -13.00
C LYS A 76 -0.44 8.51 -12.79
N LEU A 77 -0.50 7.76 -11.68
CA LEU A 77 0.42 6.66 -11.40
C LEU A 77 0.14 5.45 -12.31
N ALA A 78 -1.13 5.13 -12.55
CA ALA A 78 -1.55 4.07 -13.45
C ALA A 78 -1.07 4.34 -14.89
N GLU A 79 -1.16 5.60 -15.37
CA GLU A 79 -0.60 6.01 -16.67
C GLU A 79 0.92 5.77 -16.78
N LYS A 80 1.64 5.78 -15.66
CA LYS A 80 3.08 5.50 -15.57
C LYS A 80 3.41 4.02 -15.39
N GLY A 81 2.42 3.13 -15.46
CA GLY A 81 2.59 1.69 -15.31
C GLY A 81 2.49 1.17 -13.88
N THR A 82 2.01 1.99 -12.93
CA THR A 82 1.72 1.50 -11.57
C THR A 82 0.53 0.54 -11.61
N ARG A 83 0.69 -0.64 -11.01
CA ARG A 83 -0.34 -1.69 -10.97
C ARG A 83 -0.89 -1.92 -9.57
N GLY A 84 -0.19 -1.48 -8.54
CA GLY A 84 -0.68 -1.56 -7.18
C GLY A 84 -0.15 -0.45 -6.27
N ILE A 85 -0.85 -0.25 -5.16
CA ILE A 85 -0.58 0.78 -4.18
C ILE A 85 -0.64 0.23 -2.75
N LEU A 86 0.26 0.70 -1.89
CA LEU A 86 0.15 0.58 -0.43
C LEU A 86 -0.33 1.91 0.13
N ILE A 87 -1.49 1.89 0.78
CA ILE A 87 -2.05 3.02 1.51
C ILE A 87 -1.68 2.89 2.99
N SER A 88 -1.09 3.95 3.53
CA SER A 88 -0.78 4.07 4.95
C SER A 88 -0.77 5.56 5.33
N GLY A 89 -0.31 5.87 6.53
CA GLY A 89 -0.12 7.22 7.00
C GLY A 89 0.34 7.24 8.44
N GLY A 90 0.54 8.44 8.97
CA GLY A 90 0.70 8.64 10.39
C GLY A 90 -0.60 8.41 11.14
N CYS A 91 -0.46 7.91 12.35
CA CYS A 91 -1.57 7.64 13.23
C CYS A 91 -2.03 8.89 13.97
N ASP A 92 -3.33 8.97 14.25
CA ASP A 92 -3.88 9.86 15.25
C ASP A 92 -3.52 9.42 16.69
N ARG A 93 -4.05 10.11 17.70
CA ARG A 93 -3.79 9.79 19.12
C ARG A 93 -4.37 8.45 19.57
N GLN A 94 -5.27 7.86 18.78
CA GLN A 94 -5.87 6.56 19.02
C GLN A 94 -5.15 5.43 18.25
N GLY A 95 -4.14 5.76 17.45
CA GLY A 95 -3.43 4.76 16.64
C GLY A 95 -4.04 4.52 15.26
N ARG A 96 -5.01 5.32 14.83
CA ARG A 96 -5.72 5.15 13.55
C ARG A 96 -5.05 5.93 12.43
N VAL A 97 -4.96 5.34 11.25
CA VAL A 97 -4.70 6.07 10.00
C VAL A 97 -6.05 6.55 9.44
N PRO A 98 -6.19 7.81 8.98
CA PRO A 98 -7.47 8.38 8.57
C PRO A 98 -7.93 7.86 7.18
N ILE A 99 -8.24 6.58 7.07
CA ILE A 99 -8.60 5.93 5.80
C ILE A 99 -10.05 6.16 5.41
N LEU A 100 -10.95 6.24 6.40
CA LEU A 100 -12.40 6.29 6.19
C LEU A 100 -12.81 7.40 5.20
N THR A 101 -12.18 8.57 5.29
CA THR A 101 -12.44 9.72 4.39
C THR A 101 -12.03 9.48 2.94
N HIS A 102 -11.18 8.48 2.67
CA HIS A 102 -10.67 8.15 1.34
C HIS A 102 -11.29 6.87 0.75
N LEU A 103 -12.18 6.18 1.47
CA LEU A 103 -12.84 4.96 0.97
C LEU A 103 -13.53 5.13 -0.39
N PRO A 104 -14.28 6.23 -0.66
CA PRO A 104 -14.89 6.42 -1.98
C PRO A 104 -13.86 6.42 -3.12
N ASP A 105 -12.72 7.07 -2.90
CA ASP A 105 -11.62 7.09 -3.87
C ASP A 105 -11.00 5.69 -4.02
N LEU A 106 -10.78 4.96 -2.92
CA LEU A 106 -10.21 3.60 -2.95
C LEU A 106 -11.10 2.61 -3.72
N ILE A 107 -12.41 2.65 -3.47
CA ILE A 107 -13.39 1.84 -4.20
C ILE A 107 -13.35 2.18 -5.69
N LYS A 108 -13.28 3.48 -6.02
CA LYS A 108 -13.19 3.95 -7.40
C LYS A 108 -11.88 3.52 -8.07
N ILE A 109 -10.75 3.58 -7.37
CA ILE A 109 -9.44 3.12 -7.85
C ILE A 109 -9.52 1.62 -8.20
N ARG A 110 -10.05 0.79 -7.29
CA ARG A 110 -10.16 -0.65 -7.53
C ARG A 110 -11.06 -0.96 -8.73
N LYS A 111 -12.22 -0.30 -8.82
CA LYS A 111 -13.22 -0.54 -9.88
C LYS A 111 -12.81 0.01 -11.25
N VAL A 112 -12.25 1.21 -11.30
CA VAL A 112 -11.97 1.93 -12.56
C VAL A 112 -10.56 1.68 -13.07
N LEU A 113 -9.56 1.70 -12.17
CA LEU A 113 -8.15 1.53 -12.54
C LEU A 113 -7.67 0.08 -12.44
N GLY A 114 -8.45 -0.80 -11.79
CA GLY A 114 -8.09 -2.21 -11.61
C GLY A 114 -6.83 -2.42 -10.76
N MET A 115 -6.42 -1.42 -9.98
CA MET A 115 -5.18 -1.48 -9.20
C MET A 115 -5.35 -2.41 -7.99
N THR A 116 -4.29 -3.13 -7.65
CA THR A 116 -4.20 -3.86 -6.38
C THR A 116 -3.99 -2.87 -5.24
N ILE A 117 -4.80 -2.93 -4.18
CA ILE A 117 -4.73 -2.01 -3.05
C ILE A 117 -4.37 -2.80 -1.79
N TRP A 118 -3.27 -2.42 -1.14
CA TRP A 118 -2.92 -2.86 0.21
C TRP A 118 -3.10 -1.71 1.19
N ILE A 119 -3.59 -2.02 2.39
CA ILE A 119 -3.89 -1.01 3.39
C ILE A 119 -3.20 -1.37 4.70
N HIS A 120 -2.49 -0.40 5.27
CA HIS A 120 -1.98 -0.46 6.64
C HIS A 120 -2.77 0.54 7.50
N PRO A 121 -3.81 0.08 8.22
CA PRO A 121 -4.77 0.99 8.86
C PRO A 121 -4.38 1.49 10.25
N GLY A 122 -3.26 1.00 10.81
CA GLY A 122 -2.98 1.17 12.23
C GLY A 122 -3.95 0.35 13.07
N LEU A 123 -4.61 1.00 14.04
CA LEU A 123 -5.64 0.43 14.91
C LEU A 123 -7.04 0.96 14.51
N PRO A 124 -7.66 0.45 13.43
CA PRO A 124 -8.93 0.97 12.93
C PRO A 124 -10.07 0.77 13.94
N ASP A 125 -11.04 1.70 13.93
CA ASP A 125 -12.29 1.53 14.65
C ASP A 125 -13.30 0.68 13.85
N GLU A 126 -14.46 0.41 14.47
CA GLU A 126 -15.49 -0.44 13.88
C GLU A 126 -16.04 0.15 12.57
N GLU A 127 -16.20 1.47 12.49
CA GLU A 127 -16.67 2.15 11.28
C GLU A 127 -15.66 2.01 10.13
N THR A 128 -14.38 2.28 10.40
CA THR A 128 -13.31 2.08 9.41
C THR A 128 -13.25 0.62 8.95
N THR A 129 -13.38 -0.33 9.88
CA THR A 129 -13.35 -1.77 9.57
C THR A 129 -14.52 -2.18 8.67
N LYS A 130 -15.74 -1.71 8.95
CA LYS A 130 -16.93 -1.96 8.10
C LYS A 130 -16.73 -1.40 6.70
N GLY A 131 -16.23 -0.17 6.58
CA GLY A 131 -15.96 0.45 5.29
C GLY A 131 -14.87 -0.27 4.48
N LEU A 132 -13.88 -0.87 5.15
CA LEU A 132 -12.86 -1.68 4.48
C LEU A 132 -13.40 -2.99 3.89
N VAL A 133 -14.49 -3.56 4.45
CA VAL A 133 -15.15 -4.74 3.86
C VAL A 133 -15.75 -4.42 2.50
N GLU A 134 -16.25 -3.20 2.27
CA GLU A 134 -16.78 -2.78 0.97
C GLU A 134 -15.70 -2.66 -0.12
N LEU A 135 -14.43 -2.59 0.30
CA LEU A 135 -13.32 -2.55 -0.63
C LEU A 135 -12.93 -3.93 -1.14
N ASP A 136 -13.28 -5.01 -0.44
CA ASP A 136 -12.88 -6.40 -0.73
C ASP A 136 -13.60 -6.99 -1.97
#